data_AF-J5H4L2-F1
#
_entry.id   AF-J5H4L2-F1
#
_cell.length_a   1.000
_cell.length_b   1.000
_cell.length_c   1.000
_cell.angle_alpha   90.00
_cell.angle_beta   90.00
_cell.angle_gamma   90.00
#
_symmetry.space_group_name_H-M   'P 1'
#
loop_
_entity.id
_entity.type
_entity.pdbx_description
1 polymer ?
#
loop_
_entity_poly.entity_id
_entity_poly.type
_entity_poly.pdbx_seq_one_letter_code
_entity_poly.pdbx_strand_id
1 'polypeptide(L)'
;MNELNTMRYKNGNKLKLNSSMKIIKKYMLSLVVITTILVGCSVSVKQDSGSMSSVDMSIVEKESTGEANIDNIPVSVDNSLSQGTIKDGVCLELVSDIDMTPMHYLTFRKKDTTNGEIIKIEGEDHQLDISVQNLVAYNFEDGNLVMELNTLEENLPISIIFDGYEYLYSPTKVSPKTITLNYDISYDIYTAKIDKSEIYPNSIVLYLSNPNDKNAFHEAFILVDDTTGKETVPNTMFTDEGMTLIYPGKDFGKKDSITLKIGGKENYSFQDILLK
;
A
#
# COMPACT_ATOMS: atom_id res chain seq x y z
N MET A 1 -32.48 28.63 -23.22
CA MET A 1 -31.24 28.25 -23.92
C MET A 1 -30.11 29.00 -23.24
N ASN A 2 -29.44 28.36 -22.28
CA ASN A 2 -28.33 28.93 -21.55
C ASN A 2 -27.05 28.28 -22.07
N GLU A 3 -26.14 29.11 -22.56
CA GLU A 3 -24.83 28.71 -23.06
C GLU A 3 -23.96 28.17 -21.92
N LEU A 4 -23.35 27.00 -22.15
CA LEU A 4 -22.39 26.38 -21.26
C LEU A 4 -21.11 27.22 -21.18
N ASN A 5 -20.80 27.74 -19.99
CA ASN A 5 -19.45 28.16 -19.66
C ASN A 5 -18.57 26.94 -19.42
N THR A 6 -17.64 26.71 -20.35
CA THR A 6 -16.57 25.72 -20.24
C THR A 6 -15.43 26.28 -19.38
N MET A 7 -15.42 25.94 -18.09
CA MET A 7 -14.27 26.19 -17.21
C MET A 7 -13.18 25.15 -17.49
N ARG A 8 -12.20 25.53 -18.31
CA ARG A 8 -10.93 24.83 -18.50
C ARG A 8 -10.13 24.92 -17.20
N TYR A 9 -9.96 23.82 -16.48
CA TYR A 9 -8.89 23.71 -15.48
C TYR A 9 -7.55 23.56 -16.19
N LYS A 10 -6.82 24.69 -16.27
CA LYS A 10 -5.36 24.70 -16.45
C LYS A 10 -4.75 24.54 -15.05
N ASN A 11 -4.11 23.41 -14.78
CA ASN A 11 -2.88 23.42 -13.98
C ASN A 11 -2.09 22.13 -14.19
N GLY A 12 -1.27 22.12 -15.24
CA GLY A 12 -0.11 21.24 -15.30
C GLY A 12 0.94 21.80 -14.34
N ASN A 13 0.91 21.37 -13.08
CA ASN A 13 2.01 21.61 -12.17
C ASN A 13 3.12 20.62 -12.50
N LYS A 14 4.01 21.04 -13.40
CA LYS A 14 5.32 20.44 -13.61
C LYS A 14 6.13 20.66 -12.33
N LEU A 15 6.20 19.66 -11.45
CA LEU A 15 7.03 19.75 -10.24
C LEU A 15 8.50 19.70 -10.66
N LYS A 16 9.10 20.89 -10.84
CA LYS A 16 10.54 21.04 -10.83
C LYS A 16 10.97 21.14 -9.36
N LEU A 17 11.01 20.01 -8.66
CA LEU A 17 11.52 19.95 -7.29
C LEU A 17 13.04 20.05 -7.33
N ASN A 18 13.55 21.28 -7.26
CA ASN A 18 14.95 21.53 -6.95
C ASN A 18 15.25 21.04 -5.52
N SER A 19 16.33 20.28 -5.41
CA SER A 19 16.94 19.69 -4.22
C SER A 19 16.91 20.64 -3.01
N SER A 20 16.05 20.38 -2.03
CA SER A 20 16.21 20.81 -0.62
C SER A 20 15.13 20.20 0.31
N MET A 21 15.32 18.93 0.66
CA MET A 21 15.18 18.40 2.03
C MET A 21 14.09 19.04 2.93
N LYS A 22 12.80 18.66 2.76
CA LYS A 22 11.75 18.90 3.80
C LYS A 22 10.65 17.84 3.97
N ILE A 23 10.72 16.65 3.35
CA ILE A 23 9.76 15.56 3.62
C ILE A 23 10.38 14.41 4.46
N ILE A 24 11.68 14.47 4.75
CA ILE A 24 12.46 13.31 5.24
C ILE A 24 12.36 13.04 6.76
N LYS A 25 11.73 13.91 7.58
CA LYS A 25 11.72 13.68 9.05
C LYS A 25 10.55 12.86 9.61
N LYS A 26 9.42 12.71 8.90
CA LYS A 26 8.20 12.10 9.50
C LYS A 26 8.07 10.58 9.27
N TYR A 27 8.76 10.01 8.29
CA TYR A 27 8.61 8.60 7.89
C TYR A 27 9.62 7.63 8.51
N MET A 28 10.68 8.12 9.15
CA MET A 28 11.70 7.28 9.81
C MET A 28 11.17 6.51 11.04
N LEU A 29 10.05 6.93 11.64
CA LEU A 29 9.52 6.24 12.84
C LEU A 29 8.59 5.05 12.49
N SER A 30 8.00 5.04 11.29
CA SER A 30 7.12 3.95 10.83
C SER A 30 7.91 2.72 10.36
N LEU A 31 9.06 2.94 9.71
CA LEU A 31 9.84 1.87 9.07
C LEU A 31 10.51 0.89 10.06
N VAL A 32 10.74 1.31 11.32
CA VAL A 32 11.44 0.49 12.32
C VAL A 32 10.61 -0.73 12.77
N VAL A 33 9.29 -0.74 12.57
CA VAL A 33 8.42 -1.83 13.04
C VAL A 33 8.50 -3.08 12.16
N ILE A 34 9.03 -3.00 10.93
CA ILE A 34 9.05 -4.14 10.00
C ILE A 34 10.27 -5.07 10.22
N THR A 35 11.35 -4.61 10.87
CA THR A 35 12.61 -5.37 10.94
C THR A 35 12.72 -6.38 12.09
N THR A 36 11.81 -6.38 13.08
CA THR A 36 11.92 -7.28 14.25
C THR A 36 11.28 -8.66 14.08
N ILE A 37 10.68 -8.99 12.92
CA ILE A 37 9.98 -10.27 12.75
C ILE A 37 10.92 -11.42 12.28
N LEU A 38 12.19 -11.16 11.95
CA LEU A 38 13.06 -12.19 11.33
C LEU A 38 14.19 -12.80 12.19
N VAL A 39 14.26 -12.57 13.51
CA VAL A 39 15.24 -13.26 14.36
C VAL A 39 14.60 -13.69 15.67
N GLY A 40 13.95 -14.86 15.68
CA GLY A 40 13.29 -15.36 16.88
C GLY A 40 12.69 -16.75 16.81
N CYS A 41 13.27 -17.69 16.06
CA CYS A 41 12.92 -19.12 16.16
C CYS A 41 14.16 -19.99 15.91
N SER A 42 15.11 -20.00 16.85
CA SER A 42 16.08 -21.10 16.95
C SER A 42 15.57 -22.09 18.00
N VAL A 43 14.73 -23.04 17.58
CA VAL A 43 14.45 -24.24 18.38
C VAL A 43 15.43 -25.31 17.96
N SER A 44 16.36 -25.59 18.86
CA SER A 44 17.32 -26.67 18.83
C SER A 44 16.66 -28.04 18.67
N VAL A 45 17.01 -28.78 17.61
CA VAL A 45 16.69 -30.22 17.49
C VAL A 45 17.92 -31.03 17.89
N LYS A 46 17.75 -31.85 18.94
CA LYS A 46 18.73 -32.85 19.39
C LYS A 46 18.88 -33.96 18.34
N GLN A 47 20.12 -34.35 18.09
CA GLN A 47 20.49 -35.60 17.42
C GLN A 47 20.28 -36.79 18.36
N ASP A 48 19.70 -37.88 17.85
CA ASP A 48 20.13 -39.27 18.03
C ASP A 48 19.28 -40.15 17.08
N SER A 49 19.86 -40.76 16.04
CA SER A 49 20.61 -42.01 15.97
C SER A 49 19.71 -43.23 15.65
N GLY A 50 20.01 -43.94 14.55
CA GLY A 50 19.73 -45.38 14.47
C GLY A 50 19.00 -45.93 13.22
N SER A 51 19.80 -46.50 12.32
CA SER A 51 19.57 -47.77 11.58
C SER A 51 18.65 -47.83 10.35
N MET A 52 19.24 -48.32 9.26
CA MET A 52 18.64 -48.75 7.99
C MET A 52 17.91 -50.10 8.09
N SER A 53 16.85 -50.31 7.30
CA SER A 53 16.78 -51.41 6.31
C SER A 53 15.52 -51.33 5.42
N SER A 54 15.73 -51.72 4.16
CA SER A 54 14.86 -51.91 2.98
C SER A 54 13.49 -52.59 3.17
N VAL A 55 12.52 -52.28 2.28
CA VAL A 55 11.84 -53.21 1.33
C VAL A 55 10.81 -52.44 0.47
N ASP A 56 10.72 -52.84 -0.80
CA ASP A 56 9.94 -52.27 -1.91
C ASP A 56 8.43 -52.58 -1.92
N MET A 57 7.70 -51.66 -2.59
CA MET A 57 6.52 -51.84 -3.47
C MET A 57 5.12 -52.06 -2.88
N SER A 58 4.23 -51.06 -3.01
CA SER A 58 3.05 -51.08 -3.91
C SER A 58 2.08 -49.92 -3.62
N ILE A 59 1.43 -49.44 -4.68
CA ILE A 59 0.45 -48.33 -4.72
C ILE A 59 -0.89 -48.77 -4.13
N VAL A 60 -1.43 -48.01 -3.16
CA VAL A 60 -2.89 -47.75 -2.99
C VAL A 60 -3.05 -46.39 -2.29
N GLU A 61 -3.87 -45.51 -2.89
CA GLU A 61 -4.30 -44.23 -2.31
C GLU A 61 -5.06 -44.42 -1.00
N LYS A 62 -4.73 -43.62 0.02
CA LYS A 62 -5.68 -43.16 1.03
C LYS A 62 -5.20 -41.86 1.67
N GLU A 63 -6.12 -40.89 1.72
CA GLU A 63 -5.98 -39.58 2.36
C GLU A 63 -5.53 -39.66 3.82
N SER A 64 -4.70 -38.70 4.25
CA SER A 64 -4.99 -37.78 5.37
C SER A 64 -3.69 -37.20 5.95
N THR A 65 -3.68 -35.88 6.07
CA THR A 65 -2.99 -35.07 7.11
C THR A 65 -1.49 -35.23 7.30
N GLY A 66 -0.76 -34.18 6.95
CA GLY A 66 0.61 -33.96 7.42
C GLY A 66 1.15 -32.64 6.86
N GLU A 67 1.31 -31.68 7.75
CA GLU A 67 1.80 -30.32 7.52
C GLU A 67 3.06 -30.26 6.64
N ALA A 68 2.96 -29.52 5.54
CA ALA A 68 4.06 -28.73 5.00
C ALA A 68 3.45 -27.69 4.05
N ASN A 69 3.31 -26.46 4.49
CA ASN A 69 3.42 -25.36 3.54
C ASN A 69 4.06 -24.17 4.22
N ILE A 70 5.35 -24.05 3.94
CA ILE A 70 6.14 -22.84 4.10
C ILE A 70 5.34 -21.71 3.46
N ASP A 71 5.25 -20.58 4.16
CA ASP A 71 4.57 -19.34 3.75
C ASP A 71 4.82 -18.97 2.29
N ASN A 72 4.01 -19.53 1.38
CA ASN A 72 3.89 -19.05 0.03
C ASN A 72 2.86 -17.93 0.04
N ILE A 73 3.35 -16.72 0.36
CA ILE A 73 2.74 -15.50 -0.14
C ILE A 73 2.52 -15.75 -1.64
N PRO A 74 1.30 -15.59 -2.19
CA PRO A 74 1.18 -15.49 -3.62
C PRO A 74 1.82 -14.16 -4.00
N VAL A 75 3.13 -14.18 -4.21
CA VAL A 75 3.73 -13.34 -5.23
C VAL A 75 2.91 -13.69 -6.46
N SER A 76 2.19 -12.71 -7.01
CA SER A 76 1.66 -12.85 -8.36
C SER A 76 2.87 -13.04 -9.26
N VAL A 77 3.28 -14.31 -9.47
CA VAL A 77 4.33 -14.67 -10.42
C VAL A 77 3.68 -14.82 -11.79
N ASP A 78 3.03 -13.76 -12.27
CA ASP A 78 2.94 -13.51 -13.70
C ASP A 78 4.18 -12.68 -14.06
N ASN A 79 5.29 -13.40 -14.27
CA ASN A 79 6.61 -12.83 -14.47
C ASN A 79 6.81 -12.26 -15.89
N SER A 80 5.82 -11.55 -16.43
CA SER A 80 6.08 -10.54 -17.46
C SER A 80 6.32 -9.20 -16.75
N LEU A 81 7.44 -9.12 -16.03
CA LEU A 81 7.96 -7.84 -15.51
C LEU A 81 8.01 -6.88 -16.69
N SER A 82 7.21 -5.83 -16.62
CA SER A 82 7.03 -4.91 -17.72
C SER A 82 8.16 -3.88 -17.71
N GLN A 83 8.59 -3.52 -18.90
CA GLN A 83 9.60 -2.50 -19.12
C GLN A 83 8.92 -1.23 -19.61
N GLY A 84 9.41 -0.11 -19.11
CA GLY A 84 9.06 1.20 -19.62
C GLY A 84 9.68 1.46 -20.99
N THR A 85 9.52 2.69 -21.45
CA THR A 85 10.19 3.20 -22.66
C THR A 85 11.71 3.05 -22.56
N ILE A 86 12.32 2.65 -23.67
CA ILE A 86 13.78 2.56 -23.80
C ILE A 86 14.31 3.91 -24.28
N LYS A 87 15.27 4.47 -23.56
CA LYS A 87 15.97 5.70 -23.90
C LYS A 87 17.46 5.49 -23.71
N ASP A 88 18.26 5.81 -24.71
CA ASP A 88 19.72 5.65 -24.68
C ASP A 88 20.17 4.22 -24.28
N GLY A 89 19.40 3.21 -24.71
CA GLY A 89 19.66 1.80 -24.37
C GLY A 89 19.27 1.41 -22.94
N VAL A 90 18.68 2.29 -22.14
CA VAL A 90 18.28 2.05 -20.75
C VAL A 90 16.75 2.15 -20.61
N CYS A 91 16.16 1.33 -19.74
CA CYS A 91 14.74 1.42 -19.37
C CYS A 91 14.52 1.40 -17.86
N LEU A 92 13.34 1.87 -17.44
CA LEU A 92 12.81 1.64 -16.10
C LEU A 92 12.04 0.31 -16.11
N GLU A 93 12.46 -0.64 -15.27
CA GLU A 93 11.84 -1.96 -15.16
C GLU A 93 11.11 -2.06 -13.81
N LEU A 94 9.83 -2.44 -13.85
CA LEU A 94 9.07 -2.76 -12.64
C LEU A 94 9.56 -4.10 -12.09
N VAL A 95 10.00 -4.11 -10.84
CA VAL A 95 10.57 -5.29 -10.15
C VAL A 95 9.55 -5.92 -9.22
N SER A 96 8.71 -5.11 -8.59
CA SER A 96 7.69 -5.57 -7.65
C SER A 96 6.49 -4.63 -7.65
N ASP A 97 5.31 -5.22 -7.53
CA ASP A 97 4.04 -4.53 -7.28
C ASP A 97 3.33 -5.26 -6.13
N ILE A 98 3.28 -4.62 -4.97
CA ILE A 98 2.48 -5.09 -3.84
C ILE A 98 1.11 -4.42 -3.93
N ASP A 99 0.14 -5.18 -4.45
CA ASP A 99 -1.24 -4.75 -4.61
C ASP A 99 -2.00 -4.76 -3.27
N MET A 100 -2.24 -3.56 -2.74
CA MET A 100 -3.14 -3.29 -1.63
C MET A 100 -4.25 -2.32 -2.06
N THR A 101 -4.77 -2.49 -3.29
CA THR A 101 -5.75 -1.59 -3.96
C THR A 101 -6.71 -0.97 -2.95
N PRO A 102 -6.84 0.38 -2.89
CA PRO A 102 -6.28 1.33 -3.86
C PRO A 102 -4.83 1.76 -3.59
N MET A 103 -4.14 1.18 -2.61
CA MET A 103 -2.73 1.47 -2.35
C MET A 103 -1.82 0.47 -3.08
N HIS A 104 -0.77 0.95 -3.73
CA HIS A 104 0.21 0.10 -4.42
C HIS A 104 1.62 0.48 -3.99
N TYR A 105 2.44 -0.53 -3.73
CA TYR A 105 3.86 -0.33 -3.41
C TYR A 105 4.69 -0.87 -4.56
N LEU A 106 5.30 0.03 -5.31
CA LEU A 106 6.02 -0.29 -6.54
C LEU A 106 7.52 -0.15 -6.32
N THR A 107 8.29 -1.11 -6.81
CA THR A 107 9.75 -1.04 -6.85
C THR A 107 10.23 -1.07 -8.28
N PHE A 108 11.00 -0.07 -8.67
CA PHE A 108 11.58 0.08 -10.00
C PHE A 108 13.10 0.06 -9.96
N ARG A 109 13.71 -0.49 -11.01
CA ARG A 109 15.15 -0.40 -11.24
C ARG A 109 15.45 0.11 -12.64
N LYS A 110 16.65 0.68 -12.83
CA LYS A 110 17.17 0.96 -14.17
C LYS A 110 17.91 -0.25 -14.71
N LYS A 111 17.72 -0.52 -16.00
CA LYS A 111 18.36 -1.65 -16.68
C LYS A 111 18.88 -1.22 -18.04
N ASP A 112 20.15 -1.52 -18.31
CA ASP A 112 20.71 -1.45 -19.66
C ASP A 112 20.15 -2.62 -20.47
N THR A 113 19.43 -2.29 -21.53
CA THR A 113 18.76 -3.24 -22.43
C THR A 113 19.71 -3.89 -23.43
N THR A 114 20.92 -3.36 -23.57
CA THR A 114 21.97 -3.87 -24.47
C THR A 114 22.68 -5.07 -23.89
N ASN A 115 23.06 -5.00 -22.60
CA ASN A 115 23.84 -6.01 -21.90
C ASN A 115 23.07 -6.67 -20.73
N GLY A 116 21.88 -6.17 -20.37
CA GLY A 116 21.06 -6.66 -19.26
C GLY A 116 21.52 -6.21 -17.87
N GLU A 117 22.52 -5.34 -17.79
CA GLU A 117 23.11 -4.87 -16.54
C GLU A 117 22.14 -3.97 -15.76
N ILE A 118 22.11 -4.16 -14.43
CA ILE A 118 21.32 -3.31 -13.55
C ILE A 118 22.12 -2.07 -13.19
N ILE A 119 21.56 -0.91 -13.50
CA ILE A 119 22.15 0.38 -13.19
C ILE A 119 21.60 0.83 -11.84
N LYS A 120 22.47 0.93 -10.83
CA LYS A 120 22.09 1.43 -9.51
C LYS A 120 21.69 2.90 -9.59
N ILE A 121 20.61 3.25 -8.92
CA ILE A 121 20.19 4.63 -8.70
C ILE A 121 20.98 5.17 -7.51
N GLU A 122 21.91 6.11 -7.77
CA GLU A 122 22.80 6.69 -6.78
C GLU A 122 22.85 8.22 -6.95
N GLY A 123 23.03 8.94 -5.83
CA GLY A 123 23.06 10.39 -5.79
C GLY A 123 21.72 11.01 -5.38
N GLU A 124 21.68 12.34 -5.31
CA GLU A 124 20.48 13.10 -4.89
C GLU A 124 19.80 13.86 -6.04
N ASP A 125 20.44 13.95 -7.20
CA ASP A 125 19.98 14.73 -8.35
C ASP A 125 19.11 13.88 -9.30
N HIS A 126 17.97 13.40 -8.78
CA HIS A 126 17.00 12.64 -9.55
C HIS A 126 15.70 13.42 -9.78
N GLN A 127 15.08 13.23 -10.94
CA GLN A 127 13.80 13.84 -11.31
C GLN A 127 12.71 12.78 -11.40
N LEU A 128 11.60 13.01 -10.71
CA LEU A 128 10.39 12.19 -10.79
C LEU A 128 9.22 13.07 -11.24
N ASP A 129 8.56 12.69 -12.32
CA ASP A 129 7.34 13.31 -12.84
C ASP A 129 6.21 12.27 -12.84
N ILE A 130 5.18 12.56 -12.03
CA ILE A 130 3.99 11.75 -11.81
C ILE A 130 2.90 12.67 -11.26
N SER A 131 1.63 12.33 -11.51
CA SER A 131 0.50 13.06 -10.93
C SER A 131 0.55 13.04 -9.40
N VAL A 132 0.53 14.23 -8.78
CA VAL A 132 0.63 14.40 -7.32
C VAL A 132 -0.52 13.77 -6.55
N GLN A 133 -1.69 13.59 -7.18
CA GLN A 133 -2.83 12.94 -6.55
C GLN A 133 -2.60 11.44 -6.36
N ASN A 134 -1.73 10.85 -7.20
CA ASN A 134 -1.43 9.43 -7.18
C ASN A 134 -0.18 9.11 -6.36
N LEU A 135 0.75 10.05 -6.20
CA LEU A 135 1.98 9.83 -5.43
C LEU A 135 1.77 10.12 -3.94
N VAL A 136 1.93 9.10 -3.10
CA VAL A 136 1.91 9.23 -1.64
C VAL A 136 3.31 9.52 -1.12
N ALA A 137 4.27 8.65 -1.47
CA ALA A 137 5.65 8.74 -1.03
C ALA A 137 6.56 8.06 -2.04
N TYR A 138 7.85 8.40 -2.01
CA TYR A 138 8.89 7.66 -2.71
C TYR A 138 10.22 7.80 -2.00
N ASN A 139 11.10 6.83 -2.23
CA ASN A 139 12.41 6.74 -1.64
C ASN A 139 13.34 5.88 -2.52
N PHE A 140 14.63 5.87 -2.16
CA PHE A 140 15.63 5.03 -2.80
C PHE A 140 16.11 3.97 -1.82
N GLU A 141 15.97 2.70 -2.19
CA GLU A 141 16.36 1.55 -1.36
C GLU A 141 17.17 0.56 -2.20
N ASP A 142 18.37 0.21 -1.72
CA ASP A 142 19.28 -0.73 -2.39
C ASP A 142 19.53 -0.44 -3.89
N GLY A 143 19.56 0.85 -4.25
CA GLY A 143 19.76 1.30 -5.64
C GLY A 143 18.51 1.23 -6.52
N ASN A 144 17.33 1.05 -5.94
CA ASN A 144 16.03 1.02 -6.61
C ASN A 144 15.18 2.24 -6.21
N LEU A 145 14.24 2.63 -7.07
CA LEU A 145 13.18 3.59 -6.76
C LEU A 145 12.00 2.83 -6.17
N VAL A 146 11.64 3.13 -4.93
CA VAL A 146 10.47 2.58 -4.24
C VAL A 146 9.42 3.67 -4.14
N MET A 147 8.17 3.35 -4.46
CA MET A 147 7.06 4.31 -4.49
C MET A 147 5.81 3.74 -3.86
N GLU A 148 5.10 4.60 -3.14
CA GLU A 148 3.74 4.37 -2.66
C GLU A 148 2.78 5.17 -3.54
N LEU A 149 1.85 4.47 -4.19
CA LEU A 149 0.84 5.06 -5.04
C LEU A 149 -0.56 4.85 -4.48
N ASN A 150 -1.40 5.87 -4.66
CA ASN A 150 -2.83 5.80 -4.46
C ASN A 150 -3.55 5.84 -5.81
N THR A 151 -4.36 4.82 -6.06
CA THR A 151 -5.10 4.60 -7.31
C THR A 151 -6.61 4.69 -7.08
N LEU A 152 -7.04 5.24 -5.93
CA LEU A 152 -8.45 5.45 -5.63
C LEU A 152 -9.09 6.31 -6.73
N GLU A 153 -10.20 5.82 -7.27
CA GLU A 153 -10.94 6.43 -8.40
C GLU A 153 -10.14 6.53 -9.73
N GLU A 154 -8.90 6.04 -9.78
CA GLU A 154 -8.07 6.07 -10.98
C GLU A 154 -8.49 4.95 -11.93
N ASN A 155 -8.76 5.33 -13.17
CA ASN A 155 -9.25 4.40 -14.21
C ASN A 155 -8.34 4.36 -15.43
N LEU A 156 -7.33 5.24 -15.47
CA LEU A 156 -6.37 5.37 -16.55
C LEU A 156 -4.99 4.90 -16.10
N PRO A 157 -4.14 4.45 -17.05
CA PRO A 157 -2.74 4.23 -16.76
C PRO A 157 -2.06 5.48 -16.21
N ILE A 158 -1.23 5.31 -15.18
CA ILE A 158 -0.44 6.34 -14.54
C ILE A 158 0.94 6.39 -15.22
N SER A 159 1.30 7.53 -15.80
CA SER A 159 2.65 7.76 -16.32
C SER A 159 3.59 8.11 -15.18
N ILE A 160 4.66 7.31 -15.07
CA ILE A 160 5.75 7.46 -14.10
C ILE A 160 7.00 7.76 -14.91
N ILE A 161 7.55 8.97 -14.78
CA ILE A 161 8.75 9.37 -15.52
C ILE A 161 9.86 9.64 -14.51
N PHE A 162 10.87 8.77 -14.49
CA PHE A 162 12.04 8.89 -13.61
C PHE A 162 13.29 9.17 -14.44
N ASP A 163 13.97 10.29 -14.23
CA ASP A 163 15.12 10.78 -15.02
C ASP A 163 14.88 10.76 -16.54
N GLY A 164 13.62 10.96 -16.95
CA GLY A 164 13.20 10.91 -18.35
C GLY A 164 13.01 9.50 -18.93
N TYR A 165 13.04 8.45 -18.11
CA TYR A 165 12.59 7.10 -18.45
C TYR A 165 11.13 6.95 -18.03
N GLU A 166 10.24 6.76 -19.00
CA GLU A 166 8.80 6.64 -18.74
C GLU A 166 8.38 5.18 -18.57
N TYR A 167 7.52 4.91 -17.60
CA TYR A 167 6.80 3.66 -17.40
C TYR A 167 5.31 3.96 -17.23
N LEU A 168 4.44 3.22 -17.94
CA LEU A 168 2.99 3.35 -17.85
C LEU A 168 2.44 2.25 -16.92
N TYR A 169 2.10 2.62 -15.69
CA TYR A 169 1.53 1.71 -14.71
C TYR A 169 0.01 1.62 -14.86
N SER A 170 -0.53 0.41 -14.96
CA SER A 170 -1.98 0.17 -15.04
C SER A 170 -2.43 -0.58 -13.80
N PRO A 171 -3.08 0.10 -12.82
CA PRO A 171 -3.51 -0.56 -11.60
C PRO A 171 -4.57 -1.63 -11.85
N THR A 172 -4.58 -2.66 -11.01
CA THR A 172 -5.60 -3.71 -11.02
C THR A 172 -6.98 -3.08 -10.81
N LYS A 173 -7.92 -3.37 -11.72
CA LYS A 173 -9.30 -2.94 -11.54
C LYS A 173 -10.00 -3.86 -10.54
N VAL A 174 -10.36 -3.31 -9.39
CA VAL A 174 -11.12 -4.01 -8.36
C VAL A 174 -12.38 -3.21 -8.04
N SER A 175 -13.54 -3.86 -8.14
CA SER A 175 -14.79 -3.28 -7.66
C SER A 175 -14.93 -3.52 -6.16
N PRO A 176 -14.92 -2.49 -5.30
CA PRO A 176 -15.07 -2.68 -3.87
C PRO A 176 -16.51 -3.06 -3.50
N LYS A 177 -16.69 -3.71 -2.34
CA LYS A 177 -17.99 -3.78 -1.68
C LYS A 177 -18.21 -2.44 -0.96
N THR A 178 -19.27 -1.72 -1.33
CA THR A 178 -19.65 -0.47 -0.66
C THR A 178 -20.70 -0.71 0.41
N ILE A 179 -20.53 -0.08 1.58
CA ILE A 179 -21.47 -0.15 2.70
C ILE A 179 -21.73 1.25 3.23
N THR A 180 -22.99 1.62 3.38
CA THR A 180 -23.40 2.83 4.07
C THR A 180 -23.38 2.59 5.57
N LEU A 181 -22.66 3.44 6.31
CA LEU A 181 -22.42 3.27 7.74
C LEU A 181 -23.18 4.30 8.59
N ASN A 182 -23.07 5.59 8.24
CA ASN A 182 -23.66 6.72 8.98
C ASN A 182 -23.35 6.72 10.49
N TYR A 183 -22.10 6.49 10.89
CA TYR A 183 -21.68 6.60 12.29
C TYR A 183 -21.25 8.02 12.63
N ASP A 184 -21.88 8.63 13.63
CA ASP A 184 -21.36 9.84 14.25
C ASP A 184 -20.17 9.48 15.15
N ILE A 185 -19.04 10.16 14.97
CA ILE A 185 -17.83 9.95 15.75
C ILE A 185 -17.45 11.23 16.49
N SER A 186 -16.89 11.06 17.68
CA SER A 186 -16.35 12.17 18.44
C SER A 186 -15.14 11.76 19.28
N TYR A 187 -14.24 12.70 19.48
CA TYR A 187 -13.21 12.64 20.51
C TYR A 187 -12.96 14.06 21.02
N ASP A 188 -12.88 14.22 22.34
CA ASP A 188 -12.86 15.54 23.00
C ASP A 188 -14.01 16.45 22.49
N ILE A 189 -13.70 17.60 21.91
CA ILE A 189 -14.67 18.54 21.33
C ILE A 189 -14.90 18.33 19.81
N TYR A 190 -14.17 17.39 19.21
CA TYR A 190 -14.16 17.19 17.77
C TYR A 190 -15.22 16.17 17.36
N THR A 191 -15.94 16.47 16.30
CA THR A 191 -17.03 15.64 15.77
C THR A 191 -16.91 15.50 14.27
N ALA A 192 -17.20 14.31 13.75
CA ALA A 192 -17.31 14.03 12.33
C ALA A 192 -18.29 12.87 12.12
N LYS A 193 -18.54 12.51 10.87
CA LYS A 193 -19.39 11.37 10.52
C LYS A 193 -18.67 10.45 9.55
N ILE A 194 -18.71 9.14 9.80
CA ILE A 194 -18.29 8.12 8.85
C ILE A 194 -19.52 7.75 8.01
N ASP A 195 -19.54 8.16 6.74
CA ASP A 195 -20.71 7.98 5.88
C ASP A 195 -20.78 6.59 5.28
N LYS A 196 -19.67 6.13 4.72
CA LYS A 196 -19.58 4.85 4.03
C LYS A 196 -18.19 4.24 4.14
N SER A 197 -18.12 2.96 3.86
CA SER A 197 -16.88 2.22 3.62
C SER A 197 -16.87 1.60 2.23
N GLU A 198 -15.70 1.58 1.60
CA GLU A 198 -15.38 0.73 0.46
C GLU A 198 -14.38 -0.33 0.89
N ILE A 199 -14.76 -1.59 0.70
CA ILE A 199 -14.00 -2.75 1.17
C ILE A 199 -13.39 -3.45 -0.03
N TYR A 200 -12.07 -3.50 -0.03
CA TYR A 200 -11.25 -4.20 -1.03
C TYR A 200 -10.67 -5.47 -0.40
N PRO A 201 -10.11 -6.40 -1.22
CA PRO A 201 -9.48 -7.60 -0.68
C PRO A 201 -8.40 -7.32 0.37
N ASN A 202 -7.56 -6.32 0.12
CA ASN A 202 -6.39 -5.97 0.94
C ASN A 202 -6.40 -4.53 1.47
N SER A 203 -7.57 -3.89 1.52
CA SER A 203 -7.70 -2.57 2.14
C SER A 203 -9.15 -2.27 2.56
N ILE A 204 -9.29 -1.33 3.49
CA ILE A 204 -10.57 -0.70 3.81
C ILE A 204 -10.42 0.80 3.63
N VAL A 205 -11.36 1.40 2.91
CA VAL A 205 -11.47 2.83 2.74
C VAL A 205 -12.68 3.33 3.52
N LEU A 206 -12.50 4.38 4.32
CA LEU A 206 -13.57 5.06 5.06
C LEU A 206 -13.70 6.49 4.55
N TYR A 207 -14.95 6.90 4.33
CA TYR A 207 -15.29 8.25 3.88
C TYR A 207 -15.92 9.00 5.05
N LEU A 208 -15.29 10.10 5.41
CA LEU A 208 -15.70 10.96 6.50
C LEU A 208 -16.22 12.28 5.95
N SER A 209 -17.31 12.78 6.50
CA SER A 209 -17.85 14.12 6.20
C SER A 209 -18.04 14.94 7.46
N ASN A 210 -18.21 16.24 7.23
CA ASN A 210 -18.56 17.23 8.23
C ASN A 210 -17.66 17.25 9.49
N PRO A 211 -16.32 17.09 9.38
CA PRO A 211 -15.46 17.31 10.52
C PRO A 211 -15.56 18.79 10.94
N ASN A 212 -15.84 19.04 12.22
CA ASN A 212 -15.84 20.42 12.75
C ASN A 212 -14.43 21.05 12.76
N ASP A 213 -13.38 20.23 12.77
CA ASP A 213 -12.00 20.63 12.52
C ASP A 213 -11.25 19.52 11.74
N LYS A 214 -10.88 19.79 10.49
CA LYS A 214 -10.16 18.83 9.65
C LYS A 214 -8.75 18.52 10.15
N ASN A 215 -8.05 19.51 10.72
CA ASN A 215 -6.68 19.30 11.16
C ASN A 215 -6.64 18.51 12.47
N ALA A 216 -7.64 18.65 13.32
CA ALA A 216 -7.76 17.84 14.53
C ALA A 216 -7.87 16.35 14.20
N PHE A 217 -8.65 15.99 13.20
CA PHE A 217 -8.80 14.59 12.78
C PHE A 217 -7.60 14.06 11.97
N HIS A 218 -6.64 14.92 11.61
CA HIS A 218 -5.40 14.49 10.97
C HIS A 218 -4.59 13.62 11.94
N GLU A 219 -4.28 12.38 11.53
CA GLU A 219 -3.55 11.40 12.36
C GLU A 219 -4.29 10.95 13.63
N ALA A 220 -5.59 11.25 13.75
CA ALA A 220 -6.40 10.87 14.90
C ALA A 220 -6.93 9.43 14.82
N PHE A 221 -6.65 8.69 13.75
CA PHE A 221 -7.26 7.38 13.51
C PHE A 221 -6.23 6.27 13.45
N ILE A 222 -6.50 5.19 14.16
CA ILE A 222 -5.75 3.94 14.12
C ILE A 222 -6.76 2.81 14.01
N LEU A 223 -6.63 1.96 13.00
CA LEU A 223 -7.38 0.71 12.93
C LEU A 223 -6.67 -0.33 13.80
N VAL A 224 -7.44 -1.01 14.64
CA VAL A 224 -6.96 -2.12 15.47
C VAL A 224 -7.54 -3.42 14.92
N ASP A 225 -6.67 -4.36 14.58
CA ASP A 225 -7.10 -5.70 14.19
C ASP A 225 -7.56 -6.48 15.43
N ASP A 226 -8.85 -6.81 15.52
CA ASP A 226 -9.44 -7.44 16.71
C ASP A 226 -8.87 -8.83 17.03
N THR A 227 -8.25 -9.49 16.05
CA THR A 227 -7.70 -10.86 16.21
C THR A 227 -6.25 -10.82 16.69
N THR A 228 -5.45 -9.90 16.15
CA THR A 228 -3.99 -9.84 16.37
C THR A 228 -3.57 -8.68 17.27
N GLY A 229 -4.43 -7.70 17.50
CA GLY A 229 -4.12 -6.44 18.17
C GLY A 229 -3.23 -5.50 17.35
N LYS A 230 -2.96 -5.82 16.07
CA LYS A 230 -2.10 -5.01 15.21
C LYS A 230 -2.75 -3.65 14.94
N GLU A 231 -2.01 -2.58 15.22
CA GLU A 231 -2.41 -1.21 14.90
C GLU A 231 -1.95 -0.83 13.48
N THR A 232 -2.84 -0.18 12.71
CA THR A 232 -2.58 0.30 11.34
C THR A 232 -3.04 1.76 11.21
N VAL A 233 -2.13 2.63 10.79
CA VAL A 233 -2.41 4.05 10.52
C VAL A 233 -2.90 4.19 9.08
N PRO A 234 -3.94 5.00 8.79
CA PRO A 234 -4.42 5.18 7.44
C PRO A 234 -3.54 6.14 6.64
N ASN A 235 -3.53 5.94 5.32
CA ASN A 235 -3.26 7.04 4.42
C ASN A 235 -4.47 7.99 4.42
N THR A 236 -4.25 9.26 4.76
CA THR A 236 -5.32 10.25 4.91
C THR A 236 -5.31 11.23 3.75
N MET A 237 -6.43 11.34 3.03
CA MET A 237 -6.64 12.35 2.01
C MET A 237 -7.69 13.35 2.49
N PHE A 238 -7.41 14.65 2.33
CA PHE A 238 -8.41 15.68 2.55
C PHE A 238 -9.24 15.89 1.29
N THR A 239 -10.56 15.98 1.46
CA THR A 239 -11.50 16.35 0.41
C THR A 239 -12.13 17.71 0.76
N ASP A 240 -12.87 18.31 -0.16
CA ASP A 240 -13.56 19.59 0.09
C ASP A 240 -14.55 19.48 1.26
N GLU A 241 -15.24 18.34 1.39
CA GLU A 241 -16.31 18.13 2.37
C GLU A 241 -15.88 17.30 3.60
N GLY A 242 -14.69 16.70 3.57
CA GLY A 242 -14.22 15.86 4.66
C GLY A 242 -12.88 15.19 4.41
N MET A 243 -12.82 13.87 4.60
CA MET A 243 -11.59 13.08 4.49
C MET A 243 -11.86 11.67 3.99
N THR A 244 -10.84 11.08 3.37
CA THR A 244 -10.80 9.67 3.04
C THR A 244 -9.65 9.03 3.82
N LEU A 245 -9.94 7.94 4.54
CA LEU A 245 -8.96 7.15 5.28
C LEU A 245 -8.79 5.81 4.56
N ILE A 246 -7.57 5.50 4.13
CA ILE A 246 -7.26 4.25 3.42
C ILE A 246 -6.37 3.40 4.33
N TYR A 247 -6.87 2.25 4.76
CA TYR A 247 -6.15 1.28 5.59
C TYR A 247 -5.66 0.11 4.73
N PRO A 248 -4.40 0.11 4.30
CA PRO A 248 -3.81 -1.02 3.60
C PRO A 248 -3.55 -2.18 4.58
N GLY A 249 -3.89 -3.41 4.19
CA GLY A 249 -3.60 -4.59 5.00
C GLY A 249 -4.21 -5.87 4.45
N LYS A 250 -3.48 -6.98 4.63
CA LYS A 250 -3.89 -8.28 4.09
C LYS A 250 -5.23 -8.74 4.66
N ASP A 251 -6.04 -9.35 3.80
CA ASP A 251 -7.29 -10.02 4.17
C ASP A 251 -8.37 -9.12 4.80
N PHE A 252 -8.24 -7.79 4.71
CA PHE A 252 -9.27 -6.87 5.19
C PHE A 252 -10.62 -7.09 4.53
N GLY A 253 -10.66 -7.54 3.27
CA GLY A 253 -11.90 -7.85 2.56
C GLY A 253 -12.71 -9.02 3.15
N LYS A 254 -12.11 -9.80 4.06
CA LYS A 254 -12.76 -10.92 4.72
C LYS A 254 -13.32 -10.55 6.10
N LYS A 255 -13.00 -9.37 6.62
CA LYS A 255 -13.41 -8.93 7.95
C LYS A 255 -14.90 -8.58 7.98
N ASP A 256 -15.56 -8.95 9.07
CA ASP A 256 -16.97 -8.65 9.34
C ASP A 256 -17.13 -7.32 10.07
N SER A 257 -16.09 -6.90 10.77
CA SER A 257 -16.01 -5.67 11.55
C SER A 257 -14.56 -5.21 11.66
N ILE A 258 -14.41 -3.94 11.99
CA ILE A 258 -13.13 -3.36 12.43
C ILE A 258 -13.35 -2.48 13.65
N THR A 259 -12.32 -2.35 14.48
CA THR A 259 -12.29 -1.39 15.58
C THR A 259 -11.41 -0.21 15.19
N LEU A 260 -11.98 1.00 15.26
CA LEU A 260 -11.22 2.24 15.15
C LEU A 260 -10.92 2.80 16.53
N LYS A 261 -9.65 3.10 16.76
CA LYS A 261 -9.16 3.90 17.87
C LYS A 261 -9.03 5.34 17.37
N ILE A 262 -9.77 6.26 17.99
CA ILE A 262 -9.95 7.64 17.54
C ILE A 262 -9.46 8.60 18.63
N GLY A 263 -8.58 9.54 18.29
CA GLY A 263 -8.11 10.60 19.18
C GLY A 263 -6.58 10.63 19.36
N GLY A 264 -6.13 11.30 20.41
CA GLY A 264 -4.71 11.48 20.74
C GLY A 264 -4.20 10.46 21.77
N LYS A 265 -2.88 10.37 21.92
CA LYS A 265 -2.17 9.37 22.76
C LYS A 265 -2.73 9.21 24.19
N GLU A 266 -3.30 10.28 24.75
CA GLU A 266 -3.81 10.31 26.11
C GLU A 266 -5.33 10.17 26.22
N ASN A 267 -6.08 10.30 25.12
CA ASN A 267 -7.55 10.32 25.10
C ASN A 267 -8.07 9.64 23.84
N TYR A 268 -8.10 8.31 23.85
CA TYR A 268 -8.69 7.52 22.78
C TYR A 268 -10.14 7.14 23.09
N SER A 269 -11.00 7.32 22.10
CA SER A 269 -12.28 6.62 22.00
C SER A 269 -12.15 5.42 21.05
N PHE A 270 -13.03 4.44 21.21
CA PHE A 270 -13.10 3.26 20.35
C PHE A 270 -14.45 3.20 19.66
N GLN A 271 -14.43 2.91 18.37
CA GLN A 271 -15.62 2.77 17.53
C GLN A 271 -15.55 1.48 16.74
N ASP A 272 -16.45 0.56 17.04
CA ASP A 272 -16.64 -0.65 16.26
C ASP A 272 -17.47 -0.32 15.01
N ILE A 273 -16.99 -0.74 13.84
CA ILE A 273 -17.65 -0.54 12.55
C ILE A 273 -18.00 -1.92 12.00
N LEU A 274 -19.30 -2.14 11.77
CA LEU A 274 -19.79 -3.34 11.11
C LEU A 274 -19.67 -3.20 9.59
N LEU A 275 -19.08 -4.22 8.96
CA LEU A 275 -18.79 -4.28 7.52
C LEU A 275 -19.66 -5.33 6.79
N LYS A 276 -20.73 -5.82 7.43
CA LYS A 276 -21.70 -6.76 6.86
C LYS A 276 -23.13 -6.43 7.25
#